data_AF-A0A816VQS5-F1
#
_entry.id   AF-A0A816VQS5-F1
#
_cell.length_a   1.000
_cell.length_b   1.000
_cell.length_c   1.000
_cell.angle_alpha   90.00
_cell.angle_beta   90.00
_cell.angle_gamma   90.00
#
_symmetry.space_group_name_H-M   'P 1'
#
loop_
_entity.id
_entity.type
_entity.pdbx_description
1 polymer ?
#
loop_
_entity_poly.entity_id
_entity_poly.type
_entity_poly.pdbx_seq_one_letter_code
_entity_poly.pdbx_strand_id
1 'polypeptide(L)'
;MVWLSVCSQGITSLVIFDEGTVDHVWYIEKVLPVALEYGKKVFGNDWIFQQDDAKPHQHYLTQQWWRNNFPSFIDKDCWPPNSPDLNPLDYSIWDELANAID
;
A
#
# COMPACT_ATOMS: atom_id res chain seq x y z
N MET A 1 2.28 -8.55 -11.82
CA MET A 1 1.39 -7.77 -10.91
C MET A 1 1.98 -6.37 -10.77
N VAL A 2 1.21 -5.37 -10.32
CA VAL A 2 1.71 -4.02 -10.02
C VAL A 2 1.24 -3.57 -8.64
N TRP A 3 2.00 -2.68 -8.01
CA TRP A 3 1.64 -2.04 -6.75
C TRP A 3 1.96 -0.55 -6.84
N LEU A 4 1.11 0.26 -6.24
CA LEU A 4 1.35 1.68 -6.00
C LEU A 4 0.60 2.11 -4.74
N SER A 5 0.94 3.28 -4.22
CA SER A 5 0.10 4.00 -3.24
C SER A 5 -0.33 5.34 -3.80
N VAL A 6 -1.48 5.82 -3.34
CA VAL A 6 -2.08 7.10 -3.72
C VAL A 6 -2.40 7.94 -2.50
N CYS A 7 -2.26 9.25 -2.63
CA CYS A 7 -2.73 10.24 -1.68
C CYS A 7 -3.24 11.49 -2.43
N SER A 8 -3.72 12.48 -1.69
CA SER A 8 -4.20 13.74 -2.27
C SER A 8 -3.15 14.54 -3.04
N GLN A 9 -1.86 14.22 -2.88
CA GLN A 9 -0.74 14.90 -3.56
C GLN A 9 -0.21 14.12 -4.77
N GLY A 10 -0.70 12.90 -5.03
CA GLY A 10 -0.30 12.10 -6.17
C GLY A 10 -0.12 10.61 -5.84
N ILE A 11 0.62 9.93 -6.72
CA ILE A 11 0.91 8.50 -6.62
C ILE A 11 2.41 8.25 -6.41
N THR A 12 2.74 7.12 -5.79
CA THR A 12 4.12 6.63 -5.74
C THR A 12 4.61 6.19 -7.12
N SER A 13 5.92 6.00 -7.26
CA SER A 13 6.45 5.17 -8.35
C SER A 13 5.80 3.77 -8.30
N LEU A 14 5.55 3.19 -9.47
CA LEU A 14 5.05 1.83 -9.59
C LEU A 14 6.13 0.83 -9.15
N VAL A 15 5.70 -0.17 -8.36
CA VAL A 15 6.48 -1.38 -8.12
C VAL A 15 5.90 -2.48 -9.00
N ILE A 16 6.72 -2.97 -9.94
CA ILE A 16 6.33 -4.03 -10.89
C ILE A 16 6.86 -5.36 -10.36
N PHE A 17 6.01 -6.38 -10.43
CA PHE A 17 6.33 -7.74 -10.02
C PHE A 17 6.37 -8.61 -11.28
N ASP A 18 7.58 -9.04 -11.64
CA ASP A 18 7.86 -9.75 -12.89
C ASP A 18 7.25 -11.16 -12.89
N GLU A 19 7.43 -11.94 -11.82
CA GLU A 19 6.86 -13.30 -11.70
C GLU A 19 6.58 -13.71 -10.24
N GLY A 20 5.54 -14.53 -10.03
CA GLY A 20 5.22 -15.14 -8.74
C GLY A 20 4.18 -14.41 -7.88
N THR A 21 3.91 -14.97 -6.70
CA THR A 21 3.02 -14.40 -5.69
C THR A 21 3.81 -13.53 -4.72
N VAL A 22 3.27 -12.38 -4.35
CA VAL A 22 3.86 -11.55 -3.29
C VAL A 22 3.63 -12.20 -1.95
N ASP A 23 4.71 -12.55 -1.28
CA ASP A 23 4.70 -12.92 0.13
C ASP A 23 5.02 -11.71 1.02
N HIS A 24 4.98 -11.93 2.34
CA HIS A 24 5.24 -10.88 3.32
C HIS A 24 6.69 -10.39 3.29
N VAL A 25 7.67 -11.24 2.94
CA VAL A 25 9.09 -10.86 2.91
C VAL A 25 9.29 -9.87 1.78
N TRP A 26 8.84 -10.21 0.58
CA TRP A 26 8.95 -9.34 -0.58
C TRP A 26 8.18 -8.05 -0.38
N TYR A 27 6.98 -8.13 0.20
CA TYR A 27 6.18 -6.95 0.55
C TYR A 27 6.94 -5.99 1.49
N ILE A 28 7.54 -6.52 2.56
CA ILE A 28 8.32 -5.73 3.51
C ILE A 28 9.57 -5.13 2.85
N GLU A 29 10.27 -5.88 2.02
CA GLU A 29 11.56 -5.46 1.47
C GLU A 29 11.46 -4.52 0.27
N LYS A 30 10.40 -4.65 -0.54
CA LYS A 30 10.30 -3.97 -1.84
C LYS A 30 9.17 -2.95 -1.90
N VAL A 31 8.09 -3.17 -1.16
CA VAL A 31 6.90 -2.33 -1.25
C VAL A 31 6.86 -1.29 -0.13
N LEU A 32 6.94 -1.72 1.12
CA LEU A 32 6.83 -0.80 2.27
C LEU A 32 7.86 0.34 2.29
N PRO A 33 9.12 0.16 1.84
CA PRO A 33 10.08 1.27 1.77
C PRO A 33 9.66 2.36 0.79
N VAL A 34 9.00 1.99 -0.32
CA VAL A 34 8.50 2.95 -1.33
C VAL A 34 7.40 3.81 -0.72
N ALA A 35 6.45 3.19 -0.01
CA ALA A 35 5.41 3.92 0.71
C ALA A 35 6.00 4.86 1.78
N LEU A 36 6.97 4.37 2.56
CA LEU A 36 7.61 5.13 3.63
C LEU A 36 8.36 6.35 3.12
N GLU A 37 9.18 6.17 2.08
CA GLU A 37 9.97 7.24 1.49
C GLU A 37 9.05 8.32 0.91
N TYR A 38 8.02 7.91 0.17
CA TYR A 38 7.06 8.83 -0.44
C TYR A 38 6.25 9.58 0.63
N GLY A 39 5.69 8.88 1.61
CA GLY A 39 4.93 9.50 2.70
C GLY A 39 5.77 10.50 3.49
N LYS A 40 7.02 10.15 3.82
CA LYS A 40 7.96 11.08 4.47
C LYS A 40 8.27 12.30 3.62
N LYS A 41 8.49 12.11 2.32
CA LYS A 41 8.77 13.20 1.39
C LYS A 41 7.60 14.17 1.26
N VAL A 42 6.37 13.66 1.22
CA VAL A 42 5.17 14.47 0.96
C VAL A 42 4.60 15.10 2.23
N PHE A 43 4.56 14.34 3.34
CA PHE A 43 3.84 14.74 4.56
C PHE A 43 4.73 14.79 5.81
N GLY A 44 6.03 14.49 5.69
CA GLY A 44 6.90 14.35 6.86
C GLY A 44 6.42 13.20 7.75
N ASN A 45 5.99 13.53 8.97
CA ASN A 45 5.52 12.55 9.95
C ASN A 45 4.00 12.62 10.19
N ASP A 46 3.25 13.40 9.42
CA ASP A 46 1.81 13.59 9.63
C ASP A 46 0.98 12.89 8.54
N TRP A 47 0.95 11.56 8.59
CA TRP A 47 0.18 10.75 7.65
C TRP A 47 -0.16 9.37 8.23
N ILE A 48 -1.17 8.72 7.62
CA ILE A 48 -1.67 7.40 8.02
C ILE A 48 -1.53 6.48 6.81
N PHE A 49 -0.87 5.34 6.99
CA PHE A 49 -0.85 4.29 5.98
C PHE A 49 -2.12 3.42 6.02
N GLN A 50 -2.67 3.08 4.85
CA GLN A 50 -3.82 2.20 4.69
C GLN A 50 -3.49 1.12 3.66
N GLN A 51 -3.98 -0.11 3.90
CA GLN A 51 -3.97 -1.21 2.94
C GLN A 51 -5.17 -2.14 3.21
N ASP A 52 -5.44 -3.07 2.29
CA ASP A 52 -6.48 -4.10 2.44
C ASP A 52 -6.07 -5.26 3.38
N ASP A 53 -6.92 -6.28 3.48
CA ASP A 53 -6.73 -7.44 4.36
C ASP A 53 -5.98 -8.62 3.70
N ALA A 54 -5.20 -8.40 2.63
CA ALA A 54 -4.45 -9.46 1.97
C ALA A 54 -3.50 -10.22 2.92
N LYS A 55 -3.20 -11.50 2.63
CA LYS A 55 -2.36 -12.33 3.52
C LYS A 55 -0.97 -11.74 3.85
N PRO A 56 -0.21 -11.18 2.88
CA PRO A 56 1.07 -10.54 3.17
C PRO A 56 0.95 -9.33 4.10
N HIS A 57 -0.15 -8.59 3.95
CA HIS A 57 -0.50 -7.38 4.69
C HIS A 57 -0.76 -7.69 6.17
N GLN A 58 -1.44 -8.82 6.44
CA GLN A 58 -1.78 -9.26 7.79
C GLN A 58 -0.66 -10.00 8.54
N HIS A 59 0.41 -10.39 7.86
CA HIS A 59 1.49 -11.17 8.48
C HIS A 59 2.13 -10.42 9.66
N TYR A 60 2.48 -11.12 10.73
CA TYR A 60 2.95 -10.47 11.97
C TYR A 60 4.22 -9.64 11.77
N LEU A 61 5.14 -10.07 10.90
CA LEU A 61 6.34 -9.31 10.56
C LEU A 61 6.02 -8.03 9.79
N THR A 62 5.00 -8.05 8.92
CA THR A 62 4.54 -6.86 8.20
C THR A 62 3.97 -5.84 9.19
N GLN A 63 3.10 -6.31 10.09
CA GLN A 63 2.51 -5.48 11.13
C GLN A 63 3.56 -4.95 12.13
N GLN A 64 4.59 -5.73 12.44
CA GLN A 64 5.72 -5.27 13.27
C GLN A 64 6.54 -4.21 12.54
N TRP A 65 6.83 -4.40 11.24
CA TRP A 65 7.54 -3.43 10.44
C TRP A 65 6.81 -2.09 10.43
N TRP A 66 5.49 -2.08 10.25
CA TRP A 66 4.66 -0.88 10.29
C TRP A 66 4.81 -0.10 11.59
N ARG A 67 4.62 -0.78 12.73
CA ARG A 67 4.74 -0.17 14.07
C ARG A 67 6.10 0.47 14.32
N ASN A 68 7.15 -0.06 13.70
CA ASN A 68 8.51 0.43 13.86
C ASN A 68 8.87 1.58 12.91
N ASN A 69 8.15 1.74 11.78
CA ASN A 69 8.61 2.60 10.68
C ASN A 69 7.62 3.68 10.26
N PHE A 70 6.30 3.41 10.27
CA PHE A 70 5.30 4.39 9.88
C PHE A 70 4.90 5.29 11.06
N PRO A 71 4.61 6.58 10.81
CA PRO A 71 4.14 7.47 11.88
C PRO A 71 2.77 7.08 12.41
N SER A 72 1.88 6.61 11.53
CA SER A 72 0.58 6.05 11.87
C SER A 72 0.09 5.14 10.74
N PHE A 73 -0.80 4.20 11.06
CA PHE A 73 -1.39 3.27 10.11
C PHE A 73 -2.76 2.79 10.59
N ILE A 74 -3.62 2.36 9.66
CA ILE A 74 -4.87 1.65 9.99
C ILE A 74 -4.49 0.21 10.34
N ASP A 75 -4.77 -0.20 11.58
CA ASP A 75 -4.48 -1.57 12.02
C ASP A 75 -5.30 -2.59 11.20
N LYS A 76 -4.75 -3.79 11.02
CA LYS A 76 -5.38 -4.88 10.27
C LYS A 76 -6.80 -5.20 10.74
N ASP A 77 -7.12 -4.96 12.01
CA ASP A 77 -8.45 -5.23 12.59
C ASP A 77 -9.43 -4.05 12.40
N CYS A 78 -8.95 -2.93 11.87
CA CYS A 78 -9.77 -1.74 11.59
C CYS A 78 -10.20 -1.64 10.12
N TRP A 79 -9.59 -2.39 9.21
CA TRP A 79 -10.01 -2.42 7.81
C TRP A 79 -11.17 -3.42 7.62
N PRO A 80 -12.33 -2.98 7.08
CA PRO A 80 -13.45 -3.88 6.85
C PRO A 80 -13.15 -4.83 5.68
N PRO A 81 -13.35 -6.15 5.85
CA PRO A 81 -13.15 -7.12 4.77
C PRO A 81 -14.06 -6.82 3.56
N ASN A 82 -13.59 -7.15 2.35
CA ASN A 82 -14.35 -6.99 1.09
C ASN A 82 -14.90 -5.57 0.85
N SER A 83 -14.12 -4.54 1.18
CA SER A 83 -14.54 -3.13 1.04
C SER A 83 -13.68 -2.36 0.02
N PRO A 84 -13.68 -2.76 -1.28
CA PRO A 84 -12.94 -2.03 -2.32
C PRO A 84 -13.50 -0.61 -2.54
N ASP A 85 -14.76 -0.38 -2.21
CA ASP A 85 -15.42 0.93 -2.24
C ASP A 85 -14.82 1.95 -1.26
N LEU A 86 -14.07 1.48 -0.26
CA LEU A 86 -13.37 2.34 0.69
C LEU A 86 -11.90 2.59 0.31
N ASN A 87 -11.38 1.91 -0.71
CA ASN A 87 -10.00 2.04 -1.16
C ASN A 87 -9.92 2.84 -2.47
N PRO A 88 -9.32 4.06 -2.47
CA PRO A 88 -9.17 4.87 -3.68
C PRO A 88 -8.50 4.15 -4.85
N LEU A 89 -7.61 3.21 -4.55
CA LEU A 89 -7.00 2.39 -5.60
C LEU A 89 -8.04 1.55 -6.34
N ASP A 90 -8.93 0.90 -5.60
CA ASP A 90 -9.87 -0.08 -6.15
C ASP A 90 -11.10 0.57 -6.78
N TYR A 91 -11.67 1.63 -6.19
CA TYR A 91 -12.88 2.26 -6.75
C TYR A 91 -12.60 3.27 -7.88
N SER A 92 -11.34 3.63 -8.15
CA SER A 92 -11.01 4.68 -9.13
C SER A 92 -9.67 4.49 -9.84
N ILE A 93 -8.54 4.47 -9.11
CA ILE A 93 -7.21 4.63 -9.76
C ILE A 93 -6.88 3.46 -10.68
N TRP A 94 -7.25 2.23 -10.33
CA TRP A 94 -6.99 1.08 -11.18
C TRP A 94 -7.78 1.11 -12.49
N ASP A 95 -9.04 1.56 -12.46
CA ASP A 95 -9.85 1.71 -13.67
C ASP A 95 -9.27 2.79 -14.59
N GLU A 96 -8.86 3.93 -14.05
CA GLU A 96 -8.20 5.00 -14.82
C GLU A 96 -6.87 4.52 -15.44
N LEU A 97 -6.06 3.77 -14.67
CA LEU A 97 -4.82 3.21 -15.18
C LEU A 97 -5.07 2.21 -16.32
N ALA A 98 -6.05 1.32 -16.17
CA ALA A 98 -6.41 0.35 -17.20
C ALA A 98 -6.88 1.03 -18.49
N ASN A 99 -7.72 2.06 -18.38
CA ASN A 99 -8.20 2.82 -19.54
C ASN A 99 -7.10 3.62 -20.25
N ALA A 100 -6.02 3.97 -19.55
CA ALA A 100 -4.91 4.74 -20.11
C ALA A 100 -3.86 3.87 -20.83
N ILE A 101 -3.88 2.55 -20.63
CA ILE A 101 -2.93 1.60 -21.23
C ILE A 101 -3.52 0.73 -22.35
N ASP A 102 -4.83 0.87 -22.60
CA ASP A 102 -5.52 0.33 -23.79
C ASP A 102 -5.37 1.27 -25.01
#